data_AF-L8GJQ7-F1
#
_entry.id   AF-L8GJQ7-F1
#
_cell.length_a   1.000
_cell.length_b   1.000
_cell.length_c   1.000
_cell.angle_alpha   90.00
_cell.angle_beta   90.00
_cell.angle_gamma   90.00
#
_symmetry.space_group_name_H-M   'P 1'
#
loop_
_entity.id
_entity.type
_entity.pdbx_description
1 polymer ?
#
loop_
_entity_poly.entity_id
_entity_poly.type
_entity_poly.pdbx_seq_one_letter_code
_entity_poly.pdbx_strand_id
1 'polypeptide(L)'
;MLVVMLNMTRLTVRAGIANSHAKFGWQTFTDEVIKVLNRECEGVVYLLWGEYAQKKGRLVDESRHRVLRGPHPSPLARGFEGCNHFVQCNELLRQLGKTPIDWSLSP
;
A
#
# COMPACT_ATOMS: atom_id res chain seq x y z
N MET A 1 6.10 15.67 -3.78
CA MET A 1 6.02 14.45 -2.93
C MET A 1 5.41 13.34 -3.76
N LEU A 2 5.93 12.12 -3.66
CA LEU A 2 5.56 11.01 -4.54
C LEU A 2 4.61 10.05 -3.82
N VAL A 3 3.51 9.67 -4.47
CA VAL A 3 2.63 8.57 -4.05
C VAL A 3 2.82 7.42 -5.03
N VAL A 4 3.11 6.22 -4.53
CA VAL A 4 3.25 5.02 -5.35
C VAL A 4 2.07 4.08 -5.08
N MET A 5 1.27 3.81 -6.12
CA MET A 5 0.21 2.82 -6.07
C MET A 5 0.71 1.50 -6.68
N LEU A 6 1.10 0.57 -5.83
CA LEU A 6 1.61 -0.73 -6.28
C LEU A 6 0.57 -1.83 -6.05
N ASN A 7 0.22 -2.54 -7.12
CA ASN A 7 -0.57 -3.76 -7.01
C ASN A 7 0.28 -4.88 -6.42
N MET A 8 0.00 -5.22 -5.17
CA MET A 8 0.80 -6.15 -4.36
C MET A 8 0.82 -7.59 -4.86
N THR A 9 -0.15 -7.99 -5.68
CA THR A 9 -0.30 -9.39 -6.14
C THR A 9 0.23 -9.61 -7.56
N ARG A 10 -0.07 -8.68 -8.48
CA ARG A 10 0.02 -8.87 -9.93
C ARG A 10 0.17 -7.51 -10.61
N LEU A 11 0.96 -7.44 -11.67
CA LEU A 11 1.05 -6.24 -12.51
C LEU A 11 0.38 -6.41 -13.89
N THR A 12 -0.05 -7.63 -14.23
CA THR A 12 -0.77 -7.91 -15.48
C THR A 12 -1.92 -8.89 -15.24
N VAL A 13 -2.94 -8.81 -16.11
CA VAL A 13 -4.11 -9.70 -16.14
C VAL A 13 -4.58 -9.84 -17.58
N ARG A 14 -5.21 -10.97 -17.92
CA ARG A 14 -5.90 -11.15 -19.21
C ARG A 14 -7.27 -10.51 -19.14
N ALA A 15 -7.69 -9.89 -20.23
CA ALA A 15 -9.02 -9.29 -20.34
C ALA A 15 -10.10 -10.31 -19.96
N GLY A 16 -11.02 -9.92 -19.07
CA GLY A 16 -12.15 -10.74 -18.61
C GLY A 16 -11.79 -11.92 -17.70
N ILE A 17 -10.52 -12.24 -17.48
CA ILE A 17 -10.10 -13.40 -16.68
C ILE A 17 -9.36 -12.93 -15.44
N ALA A 18 -10.13 -12.71 -14.37
CA ALA A 18 -9.56 -12.44 -13.07
C ALA A 18 -8.53 -13.52 -12.70
N ASN A 19 -7.45 -13.09 -12.08
CA ASN A 19 -6.39 -13.95 -11.60
C ASN A 19 -5.57 -14.74 -12.66
N SER A 20 -5.69 -14.45 -13.96
CA SER A 20 -5.03 -15.22 -15.03
C SER A 20 -3.51 -15.38 -14.89
N HIS A 21 -2.80 -14.38 -14.39
CA HIS A 21 -1.33 -14.37 -14.28
C HIS A 21 -0.83 -14.62 -12.84
N ALA A 22 -1.57 -15.41 -12.06
CA ALA A 22 -1.26 -15.63 -10.63
C ALA A 22 0.10 -16.27 -10.41
N LYS A 23 0.53 -17.11 -11.36
CA LYS A 23 1.72 -17.95 -11.24
C LYS A 23 2.92 -17.42 -12.01
N PHE A 24 2.86 -16.18 -12.51
CA PHE A 24 3.90 -15.59 -13.36
C PHE A 24 5.07 -14.98 -12.55
N GLY A 25 5.07 -15.11 -11.22
CA GLY A 25 6.17 -14.64 -10.38
C GLY A 25 6.12 -13.15 -10.00
N TRP A 26 5.01 -12.44 -10.29
CA TRP A 26 4.84 -11.04 -9.88
C TRP A 26 4.96 -10.83 -8.37
N GLN A 27 4.68 -11.88 -7.58
CA GLN A 27 4.86 -11.82 -6.13
C GLN A 27 6.32 -11.58 -5.75
N THR A 28 7.26 -12.27 -6.40
CA THR A 28 8.70 -12.10 -6.17
C THR A 28 9.14 -10.68 -6.49
N PHE A 29 8.70 -10.15 -7.64
CA PHE A 29 9.02 -8.77 -8.02
C PHE A 29 8.50 -7.75 -7.00
N THR A 30 7.23 -7.86 -6.61
CA THR A 30 6.63 -6.92 -5.65
C THR A 30 7.21 -7.05 -4.24
N ASP A 31 7.65 -8.24 -3.84
CA ASP A 31 8.38 -8.44 -2.57
C ASP A 31 9.75 -7.76 -2.60
N GLU A 32 10.50 -7.87 -3.70
CA GLU A 32 11.78 -7.18 -3.85
C GLU A 32 11.62 -5.66 -3.87
N VAL A 33 10.56 -5.13 -4.47
CA VAL A 33 10.26 -3.68 -4.40
C VAL A 33 10.09 -3.23 -2.94
N ILE A 34 9.36 -3.98 -2.11
CA ILE A 34 9.20 -3.65 -0.69
C ILE A 34 10.56 -3.68 0.03
N LYS A 35 11.40 -4.68 -0.24
CA LYS A 35 12.75 -4.77 0.35
C LYS A 35 13.65 -3.61 -0.06
N VAL A 36 13.59 -3.18 -1.32
CA VAL A 36 14.34 -2.01 -1.79
C VAL A 36 13.84 -0.74 -1.11
N LEU A 37 12.53 -0.54 -1.01
CA LEU A 37 11.95 0.60 -0.28
C LEU A 37 12.38 0.59 1.19
N ASN A 38 12.40 -0.57 1.83
CA ASN A 38 12.88 -0.69 3.21
C ASN A 38 14.34 -0.30 3.39
N ARG A 39 15.18 -0.53 2.38
CA ARG A 39 16.62 -0.26 2.47
C ARG A 39 16.91 1.20 2.12
N GLU A 40 16.39 1.66 1.00
CA GLU A 40 16.78 2.93 0.35
C GLU A 40 15.94 4.14 0.77
N CYS A 41 14.76 3.92 1.36
CA CYS A 41 13.87 5.02 1.79
C CYS A 41 13.81 5.10 3.31
N GLU A 42 13.40 6.26 3.82
CA GLU A 42 13.17 6.48 5.26
C GLU A 42 11.80 7.12 5.50
N GLY A 43 11.14 6.72 6.59
CA GLY A 43 9.84 7.27 6.98
C GLY A 43 8.76 7.10 5.91
N VAL A 44 8.72 5.96 5.22
CA VAL A 44 7.65 5.61 4.29
C VAL A 44 6.39 5.24 5.08
N VAL A 45 5.23 5.70 4.61
CA VAL A 45 3.93 5.33 5.18
C VAL A 45 3.24 4.33 4.24
N TYR A 46 3.09 3.10 4.69
CA TYR A 46 2.43 2.02 3.94
C TYR A 46 0.96 1.91 4.31
N LEU A 47 0.07 2.05 3.33
CA LEU A 47 -1.37 1.79 3.47
C LEU A 47 -1.67 0.38 3.01
N LEU A 48 -1.99 -0.52 3.93
CA LEU A 48 -2.21 -1.94 3.66
C LEU A 48 -3.68 -2.30 3.83
N TRP A 49 -4.40 -2.36 2.71
CA TRP A 49 -5.83 -2.65 2.69
C TRP A 49 -6.13 -4.09 2.27
N GLY A 50 -6.81 -4.83 3.15
CA GLY A 50 -7.16 -6.23 2.94
C GLY A 50 -6.07 -7.22 3.32
N GLU A 51 -6.46 -8.48 3.46
CA GLU A 51 -5.63 -9.54 4.04
C GLU A 51 -4.32 -9.76 3.28
N TYR A 52 -4.35 -9.71 1.95
CA TYR A 52 -3.15 -9.95 1.13
C TYR A 52 -2.10 -8.85 1.31
N ALA A 53 -2.52 -7.58 1.32
CA ALA A 53 -1.61 -6.46 1.55
C ALA A 53 -1.02 -6.52 2.97
N GLN A 54 -1.84 -6.86 3.96
CA GLN A 54 -1.39 -7.02 5.34
C GLN A 54 -0.39 -8.17 5.52
N LYS A 55 -0.59 -9.30 4.82
CA LYS A 55 0.38 -10.42 4.79
C LYS A 55 1.74 -9.97 4.24
N LYS A 56 1.75 -9.23 3.12
CA LYS A 56 2.97 -8.65 2.56
C LYS A 56 3.61 -7.59 3.46
N GLY A 57 2.79 -6.86 4.22
CA GLY A 57 3.22 -5.90 5.23
C GLY A 57 4.19 -6.45 6.27
N ARG A 58 4.25 -7.78 6.47
CA ARG A 58 5.24 -8.42 7.34
C ARG A 58 6.69 -8.22 6.88
N LEU A 59 6.89 -7.87 5.60
CA LEU A 59 8.20 -7.56 5.07
C LEU A 59 8.65 -6.14 5.43
N VAL A 60 7.76 -5.25 5.87
CA VAL A 60 8.08 -3.85 6.16
C VAL A 60 8.83 -3.73 7.48
N ASP A 61 9.91 -2.95 7.50
CA ASP A 61 10.61 -2.58 8.73
C ASP A 61 9.85 -1.45 9.44
N GLU A 62 9.01 -1.79 10.42
CA GLU A 62 8.20 -0.84 11.19
C GLU A 62 9.03 0.05 12.14
N SER A 63 10.33 -0.22 12.33
CA SER A 63 11.21 0.70 13.07
C SER A 63 11.53 1.95 12.25
N ARG A 64 11.71 1.78 10.94
CA ARG A 64 12.04 2.85 9.97
C ARG A 64 10.81 3.45 9.28
N HIS A 65 9.70 2.72 9.28
CA HIS A 65 8.50 3.05 8.49
C HIS A 65 7.25 3.06 9.35
N ARG A 66 6.12 3.46 8.76
CA ARG A 66 4.81 3.43 9.40
C ARG A 66 3.86 2.61 8.57
N VAL A 67 2.99 1.84 9.21
CA VAL A 67 2.05 0.95 8.55
C VAL A 67 0.65 1.22 9.08
N LEU A 68 -0.27 1.54 8.17
CA LEU A 68 -1.70 1.65 8.45
C LEU A 68 -2.42 0.45 7.84
N ARG A 69 -3.08 -0.36 8.69
CA ARG A 69 -3.76 -1.60 8.30
C ARG A 69 -5.27 -1.39 8.37
N GLY A 70 -5.96 -1.74 7.28
CA GLY A 70 -7.41 -1.57 7.20
C GLY A 70 -8.07 -2.62 6.31
N PRO A 71 -9.40 -2.68 6.31
CA PRO A 71 -10.15 -3.55 5.40
C PRO A 71 -9.92 -3.15 3.94
N HIS A 72 -10.26 -4.04 3.01
CA HIS A 72 -10.13 -3.77 1.58
C HIS A 72 -11.20 -2.76 1.12
N PRO A 73 -10.92 -1.82 0.20
CA PRO A 73 -11.92 -0.89 -0.35
C PRO A 73 -12.99 -1.53 -1.26
N SER A 74 -13.00 -2.87 -1.37
CA SER A 74 -13.97 -3.55 -2.24
C SER A 74 -15.32 -3.58 -1.53
N PRO A 75 -16.45 -3.46 -2.25
CA PRO A 75 -17.79 -3.58 -1.67
C PRO A 75 -18.03 -4.88 -0.89
N LEU A 76 -17.25 -5.92 -1.18
CA LEU A 76 -17.31 -7.22 -0.48
C LEU A 76 -16.78 -7.16 0.96
N ALA A 77 -15.89 -6.20 1.25
CA ALA A 77 -15.34 -5.98 2.58
C ALA A 77 -16.07 -4.81 3.25
N ARG A 78 -16.48 -5.00 4.50
CA ARG A 78 -17.13 -3.95 5.30
C ARG A 78 -16.09 -3.18 6.13
N GLY A 79 -16.32 -1.88 6.33
CA GLY A 79 -15.54 -1.05 7.26
C GLY A 79 -14.38 -0.25 6.64
N PHE A 80 -14.27 -0.19 5.30
CA PHE A 80 -13.31 0.74 4.67
C PHE A 80 -13.75 2.19 4.85
N GLU A 81 -15.05 2.43 4.70
CA GLU A 81 -15.68 3.70 5.05
C GLU A 81 -15.46 3.98 6.54
N GLY A 82 -14.88 5.15 6.85
CA GLY A 82 -14.54 5.53 8.22
C GLY A 82 -13.15 5.10 8.71
N CYS A 83 -12.35 4.39 7.91
CA CYS A 83 -10.99 4.03 8.33
C CYS A 83 -10.07 5.25 8.52
N ASN A 84 -10.37 6.40 7.90
CA ASN A 84 -9.61 7.65 8.01
C ASN A 84 -8.12 7.53 7.65
N HIS A 85 -7.72 6.52 6.86
CA HIS A 85 -6.31 6.27 6.54
C HIS A 85 -5.61 7.44 5.85
N PHE A 86 -6.30 8.23 5.02
CA PHE A 86 -5.71 9.40 4.36
C PHE A 86 -5.36 10.51 5.36
N VAL A 87 -6.23 10.73 6.35
CA VAL A 87 -6.00 11.69 7.44
C VAL A 87 -4.85 11.21 8.32
N GLN A 88 -4.89 9.96 8.76
CA GLN A 88 -3.82 9.34 9.56
C GLN A 88 -2.47 9.35 8.82
N CYS A 89 -2.46 9.10 7.50
CA CYS A 89 -1.26 9.19 6.68
C CYS A 89 -0.64 10.58 6.74
N ASN A 90 -1.47 11.62 6.58
CA ASN A 90 -1.00 13.01 6.67
C ASN A 90 -0.53 13.39 8.07
N GLU A 91 -1.15 12.86 9.12
CA GLU A 91 -0.68 13.04 10.50
C GLU A 91 0.71 12.41 10.71
N LEU A 92 0.91 11.18 10.24
CA LEU A 92 2.20 10.50 10.30
C LEU A 92 3.27 11.24 9.48
N LEU A 93 2.92 11.75 8.29
CA LEU A 93 3.84 12.56 7.50
C LEU A 93 4.26 13.83 8.24
N ARG A 94 3.32 14.53 8.89
CA ARG A 94 3.65 15.71 9.73
C ARG A 94 4.57 15.35 10.88
N GLN A 95 4.31 14.24 11.58
CA GLN A 95 5.17 13.76 12.67
C GLN A 95 6.59 13.44 12.19
N LEU A 96 6.73 12.99 10.94
CA LEU A 96 8.02 12.73 10.28
C LEU A 96 8.65 13.99 9.67
N GLY A 97 8.06 15.19 9.88
CA GLY A 97 8.54 16.44 9.28
C GLY A 97 8.36 16.53 7.77
N LYS A 98 7.52 15.68 7.18
CA LYS A 98 7.23 15.63 5.75
C LYS A 98 5.99 16.46 5.43
N THR A 99 5.95 17.01 4.22
CA THR A 99 4.76 17.69 3.70
C THR A 99 3.57 16.70 3.69
N PRO A 100 2.34 17.12 4.02
CA PRO A 100 1.13 16.31 3.85
C PRO A 100 0.73 16.17 2.38
N ILE A 101 0.13 15.03 2.02
CA ILE A 101 -0.37 14.78 0.66
C ILE A 101 -1.73 15.47 0.51
N ASP A 102 -1.91 16.20 -0.59
CA ASP A 102 -3.23 16.60 -1.06
C ASP A 102 -3.86 15.40 -1.78
N TRP A 103 -4.94 14.88 -1.19
CA TRP A 103 -5.66 13.72 -1.71
C TRP A 103 -6.83 14.11 -2.62
N SER A 104 -7.07 15.42 -2.81
CA SER A 104 -8.10 15.88 -3.73
C SER A 104 -7.71 15.52 -5.17
N LEU A 105 -8.70 15.04 -5.94
CA LEU A 105 -8.54 14.85 -7.37
C LEU A 105 -9.07 16.09 -8.08
N SER A 106 -8.31 16.60 -9.05
CA SER A 106 -8.85 17.61 -9.96
C SER A 106 -10.00 17.00 -10.78
N PRO A 107 -11.08 17.76 -11.02
CA PRO A 107 -12.23 17.28 -11.78
C PRO A 107 -11.93 16.97 -13.24
#